data_AF-A0AAX3V6I8-F1
#
_entry.id   AF-A0AAX3V6I8-F1
#
_cell.length_a   1.000
_cell.length_b   1.000
_cell.length_c   1.000
_cell.angle_alpha   90.00
_cell.angle_beta   90.00
_cell.angle_gamma   90.00
#
_symmetry.space_group_name_H-M   'P 1'
#
loop_
_entity.id
_entity.type
_entity.pdbx_description
1 polymer ?
#
loop_
_entity_poly.entity_id
_entity_poly.type
_entity_poly.pdbx_seq_one_letter_code
_entity_poly.pdbx_strand_id
1 'polypeptide(L)'
;MTVSFLVLALAVSIAPVRDSRARLATYAPSIRKPSRQIPWQLVAAFFAVSAAWVLGGLSAGCAAVVLAGTLIFRGRRAKAAENRDLSQKMLLSGLEVLIAELSVGAHPAVASSVAGEECSGEVSAVFRSAGARARLGGSAAAAFAVPDSCIEREFSRIGSVWRVADQHGLALAELLGAVRTDMLGRRRFRQRTEAGLAGARATAAVLAFLPLLGIGLGQLMGASPLRVLFGGGLGGVLLVIGTACVSAGLLWTDRITAKVTS
;
A
#
# COMPACT_ATOMS: atom_id res chain seq x y z
N MET A 1 -33.07 20.25 11.21
CA MET A 1 -33.54 18.87 11.46
C MET A 1 -33.44 17.96 10.23
N THR A 2 -33.64 18.46 9.01
CA THR A 2 -33.55 17.67 7.75
C THR A 2 -32.15 17.17 7.40
N VAL A 3 -31.11 17.98 7.66
CA VAL A 3 -29.70 17.62 7.36
C VAL A 3 -29.21 16.45 8.24
N SER A 4 -29.59 16.44 9.53
CA SER A 4 -29.24 15.37 10.46
C SER A 4 -29.84 14.02 10.07
N PHE A 5 -31.08 14.02 9.53
CA PHE A 5 -31.73 12.81 9.00
C PHE A 5 -31.10 12.32 7.70
N LEU A 6 -30.65 13.22 6.82
CA LEU A 6 -29.93 12.87 5.60
C LEU A 6 -28.55 12.25 5.90
N VAL A 7 -27.87 12.76 6.93
CA VAL A 7 -26.59 12.21 7.42
C VAL A 7 -26.78 10.84 8.07
N LEU A 8 -27.88 10.63 8.82
CA LEU A 8 -28.22 9.33 9.42
C LEU A 8 -28.64 8.29 8.38
N ALA A 9 -29.41 8.69 7.36
CA ALA A 9 -29.80 7.83 6.25
C ALA A 9 -28.59 7.41 5.38
N LEU A 10 -27.64 8.32 5.14
CA LEU A 10 -26.39 7.99 4.45
C LEU A 10 -25.51 7.05 5.29
N ALA A 11 -25.46 7.24 6.61
CA ALA A 11 -24.68 6.41 7.53
C ALA A 11 -25.24 4.97 7.62
N VAL A 12 -26.56 4.80 7.62
CA VAL A 12 -27.20 3.48 7.62
C VAL A 12 -27.01 2.75 6.29
N SER A 13 -26.98 3.47 5.17
CA SER A 13 -26.70 2.87 3.86
C SER A 13 -25.24 2.41 3.66
N ILE A 14 -24.34 2.81 4.57
CA ILE A 14 -22.91 2.45 4.58
C ILE A 14 -22.62 1.37 5.65
N ALA A 15 -23.62 0.98 6.45
CA ALA A 15 -23.46 0.00 7.51
C ALA A 15 -23.09 -1.39 6.92
N PRO A 16 -22.09 -2.08 7.51
CA PRO A 16 -21.48 -3.25 6.90
C PRO A 16 -22.43 -4.44 6.95
N VAL A 17 -22.88 -4.90 5.77
CA VAL A 17 -23.53 -6.21 5.65
C VAL A 17 -22.44 -7.26 5.91
N ARG A 18 -22.50 -7.90 7.08
CA ARG A 18 -21.64 -9.04 7.42
C ARG A 18 -21.88 -10.14 6.38
N ASP A 19 -20.90 -10.31 5.50
CA ASP A 19 -20.94 -11.25 4.40
C ASP A 19 -21.00 -12.69 4.94
N SER A 20 -22.18 -13.32 4.85
CA SER A 20 -22.43 -14.76 5.10
C SER A 20 -21.67 -15.71 4.15
N ARG A 21 -20.82 -15.14 3.28
CA ARG A 21 -20.13 -15.81 2.16
C ARG A 21 -18.81 -16.49 2.54
N ALA A 22 -18.36 -16.32 3.79
CA ALA A 22 -17.15 -16.97 4.32
C ALA A 22 -17.23 -18.51 4.35
N ARG A 23 -18.42 -19.11 4.20
CA ARG A 23 -18.60 -20.57 4.17
C ARG A 23 -18.45 -21.22 2.79
N LEU A 24 -18.39 -20.44 1.70
CA LEU A 24 -18.30 -20.97 0.32
C LEU A 24 -16.89 -20.87 -0.29
N ALA A 25 -15.90 -20.37 0.46
CA ALA A 25 -14.55 -20.07 -0.02
C ALA A 25 -13.62 -21.31 -0.16
N THR A 26 -14.09 -22.51 0.20
CA THR A 26 -13.25 -23.71 0.27
C THR A 26 -13.11 -24.45 -1.07
N TYR A 27 -13.76 -24.02 -2.16
CA TYR A 27 -13.86 -24.86 -3.39
C TYR A 27 -13.56 -24.19 -4.75
N ALA A 28 -13.14 -22.91 -4.82
CA ALA A 28 -12.90 -22.25 -6.12
C ALA A 28 -11.53 -21.54 -6.20
N PRO A 29 -10.61 -21.98 -7.10
CA PRO A 29 -9.40 -21.24 -7.42
C PRO A 29 -9.78 -20.14 -8.42
N SER A 30 -10.29 -19.01 -7.92
CA SER A 30 -10.48 -17.81 -8.74
C SER A 30 -9.57 -16.69 -8.26
N ILE A 31 -8.97 -16.00 -9.23
CA ILE A 31 -8.18 -14.78 -9.06
C ILE A 31 -9.06 -13.78 -8.29
N ARG A 32 -8.75 -13.62 -7.00
CA ARG A 32 -9.50 -12.78 -6.06
C ARG A 32 -9.56 -11.36 -6.60
N LYS A 33 -10.75 -10.86 -6.94
CA LYS A 33 -10.98 -9.41 -6.89
C LYS A 33 -11.05 -9.00 -5.41
N PRO A 34 -10.34 -7.94 -4.97
CA PRO A 34 -10.44 -7.50 -3.59
C PRO A 34 -11.90 -7.14 -3.31
N SER A 35 -12.48 -7.79 -2.29
CA SER A 35 -13.76 -7.38 -1.73
C SER A 35 -13.68 -5.89 -1.42
N ARG A 36 -14.64 -5.11 -1.95
CA ARG A 36 -14.72 -3.66 -1.78
C ARG A 36 -15.25 -3.38 -0.37
N GLN A 37 -14.50 -3.81 0.64
CA GLN A 37 -14.72 -3.40 2.02
C GLN A 37 -14.49 -1.90 2.06
N ILE A 38 -15.52 -1.15 2.44
CA ILE A 38 -15.37 0.27 2.73
C ILE A 38 -14.40 0.33 3.92
N PRO A 39 -13.18 0.87 3.74
CA PRO A 39 -12.23 0.91 4.83
C PRO A 39 -12.83 1.71 5.98
N TRP A 40 -12.76 1.18 7.21
CA TRP A 40 -13.24 1.86 8.43
C TRP A 40 -12.74 3.31 8.54
N GLN A 41 -11.59 3.60 7.93
CA GLN A 41 -11.03 4.95 7.78
C GLN A 41 -11.98 5.95 7.10
N LEU A 42 -12.78 5.54 6.10
CA LEU A 42 -13.77 6.42 5.45
C LEU A 42 -14.97 6.70 6.37
N VAL A 43 -15.38 5.70 7.15
CA VAL A 43 -16.46 5.86 8.14
C VAL A 43 -16.02 6.81 9.25
N ALA A 44 -14.84 6.58 9.82
CA ALA A 44 -14.26 7.45 10.83
C ALA A 44 -14.04 8.89 10.31
N ALA A 45 -13.57 9.05 9.07
CA ALA A 45 -13.41 10.34 8.42
C ALA A 45 -14.74 11.09 8.26
N PHE A 46 -15.80 10.38 7.85
CA PHE A 46 -17.14 10.97 7.71
C PHE A 46 -17.66 11.51 9.05
N PHE A 47 -17.58 10.72 10.12
CA PHE A 47 -17.97 11.16 11.46
C PHE A 47 -17.13 12.37 11.93
N ALA A 48 -15.81 12.33 11.75
CA ALA A 48 -14.92 13.42 12.14
C ALA A 48 -15.22 14.73 11.38
N VAL A 49 -15.46 14.65 10.06
CA VAL A 49 -15.83 15.80 9.22
C VAL A 49 -17.19 16.35 9.64
N SER A 50 -18.18 15.49 9.89
CA SER A 50 -19.51 15.90 10.29
C SER A 50 -19.52 16.60 11.66
N ALA A 51 -18.76 16.10 12.64
CA ALA A 51 -18.61 16.72 13.93
C ALA A 51 -17.92 18.09 13.83
N ALA A 52 -16.86 18.20 13.03
CA ALA A 52 -16.14 19.46 12.80
C ALA A 52 -17.04 20.53 12.13
N TRP A 53 -17.90 20.12 11.19
CA TRP A 53 -18.89 21.00 10.55
C TRP A 53 -19.90 21.54 11.56
N VAL A 54 -20.42 20.69 12.45
CA VAL A 54 -21.44 21.07 13.45
C VAL A 54 -20.86 21.97 14.54
N LEU A 55 -19.62 21.71 14.98
CA LEU A 55 -18.99 22.44 16.08
C LEU A 55 -18.32 23.76 15.64
N GLY A 56 -17.83 23.84 14.40
CA GLY A 56 -16.96 24.92 13.94
C GLY A 56 -17.34 25.58 12.62
N GLY A 57 -18.50 25.23 12.05
CA GLY A 57 -18.99 25.79 10.80
C GLY A 57 -18.21 25.35 9.56
N LEU A 58 -18.42 26.08 8.45
CA LEU A 58 -17.91 25.73 7.11
C LEU A 58 -16.38 25.60 7.07
N SER A 59 -15.66 26.50 7.75
CA SER A 59 -14.19 26.52 7.78
C SER A 59 -13.60 25.30 8.48
N ALA A 60 -14.15 24.90 9.63
CA ALA A 60 -13.73 23.70 10.35
C ALA A 60 -14.04 22.44 9.55
N GLY A 61 -15.17 22.43 8.85
CA GLY A 61 -15.53 21.41 7.90
C GLY A 61 -14.52 21.20 6.78
N CYS A 62 -14.16 22.27 6.07
CA CYS A 62 -13.19 22.23 4.98
C CYS A 62 -11.82 21.74 5.46
N ALA A 63 -11.34 22.24 6.60
CA ALA A 63 -10.08 21.78 7.20
C ALA A 63 -10.11 20.29 7.56
N ALA A 64 -11.22 19.79 8.12
CA ALA A 64 -11.40 18.38 8.43
C ALA A 64 -11.39 17.51 7.17
N VAL A 65 -12.01 17.95 6.07
CA VAL A 65 -11.98 17.23 4.78
C VAL A 65 -10.56 17.13 4.23
N VAL A 66 -9.79 18.23 4.25
CA VAL A 66 -8.41 18.25 3.77
C VAL A 66 -7.52 17.31 4.60
N LEU A 67 -7.64 17.35 5.93
CA LEU A 67 -6.88 16.47 6.82
C LEU A 67 -7.28 15.00 6.64
N ALA A 68 -8.57 14.70 6.61
CA ALA A 68 -9.07 13.34 6.42
C ALA A 68 -8.64 12.76 5.07
N GLY A 69 -8.77 13.53 3.98
CA GLY A 69 -8.31 13.14 2.65
C GLY A 69 -6.82 12.85 2.63
N THR A 70 -6.01 13.68 3.30
CA THR A 70 -4.56 13.49 3.41
C THR A 70 -4.22 12.22 4.18
N LEU A 71 -4.84 11.99 5.35
CA LEU A 71 -4.58 10.79 6.16
C LEU A 71 -5.00 9.50 5.44
N ILE A 72 -6.15 9.52 4.76
CA ILE A 72 -6.62 8.38 3.95
C ILE A 72 -5.64 8.12 2.80
N PHE A 73 -5.21 9.17 2.07
CA PHE A 73 -4.25 9.01 0.99
C PHE A 73 -2.92 8.43 1.48
N ARG A 74 -2.39 8.95 2.60
CA ARG A 74 -1.15 8.43 3.22
C ARG A 74 -1.32 6.99 3.69
N GLY A 75 -2.42 6.67 4.36
CA GLY A 75 -2.71 5.31 4.83
C GLY A 75 -2.83 4.32 3.67
N ARG A 76 -3.54 4.69 2.59
CA ARG A 76 -3.65 3.87 1.38
C ARG A 76 -2.30 3.66 0.71
N ARG A 77 -1.47 4.70 0.65
CA ARG A 77 -0.13 4.62 0.05
C ARG A 77 0.83 3.76 0.90
N ALA A 78 0.79 3.89 2.22
CA ALA A 78 1.55 3.06 3.14
C ALA A 78 1.12 1.59 3.04
N LYS A 79 -0.18 1.31 3.02
CA LYS A 79 -0.70 -0.05 2.87
C LYS A 79 -0.35 -0.66 1.50
N ALA A 80 -0.39 0.13 0.43
CA ALA A 80 0.04 -0.32 -0.90
C ALA A 80 1.54 -0.65 -0.92
N ALA A 81 2.39 0.14 -0.24
CA ALA A 81 3.81 -0.14 -0.12
C ALA A 81 4.10 -1.40 0.73
N GLU A 82 3.37 -1.59 1.83
CA GLU A 82 3.46 -2.78 2.67
C GLU A 82 3.07 -4.05 1.89
N ASN A 83 1.94 -4.02 1.17
CA ASN A 83 1.50 -5.14 0.33
C ASN A 83 2.55 -5.47 -0.74
N ARG A 84 3.14 -4.44 -1.38
CA ARG A 84 4.20 -4.64 -2.37
C ARG A 84 5.44 -5.29 -1.75
N ASP A 85 5.83 -4.89 -0.54
CA ASP A 85 6.97 -5.48 0.15
C ASP A 85 6.72 -6.95 0.54
N LEU A 86 5.51 -7.26 1.02
CA LEU A 86 5.10 -8.63 1.32
C LEU A 86 5.09 -9.50 0.04
N SER A 87 4.47 -9.04 -1.05
CA SER A 87 4.47 -9.76 -2.32
C SER A 87 5.87 -9.98 -2.88
N GLN A 88 6.75 -8.98 -2.79
CA GLN A 88 8.13 -9.11 -3.24
C GLN A 88 8.96 -10.06 -2.33
N LYS A 89 8.68 -10.13 -1.02
CA LYS A 89 9.28 -11.14 -0.11
C LYS A 89 8.83 -12.55 -0.49
N MET A 90 7.54 -12.75 -0.70
CA MET A 90 6.98 -14.04 -1.12
C MET A 90 7.56 -14.47 -2.47
N LEU A 91 7.68 -13.55 -3.44
CA LEU A 91 8.30 -13.84 -4.74
C LEU A 91 9.76 -14.30 -4.61
N LEU A 92 10.56 -13.63 -3.77
CA LEU A 92 11.96 -14.04 -3.56
C LEU A 92 12.08 -15.39 -2.86
N SER A 93 11.16 -15.69 -1.94
CA SER A 93 11.06 -16.99 -1.27
C SER A 93 10.71 -18.10 -2.28
N GLY A 94 9.69 -17.90 -3.11
CA GLY A 94 9.33 -18.84 -4.17
C GLY A 94 10.43 -19.00 -5.22
N LEU A 95 11.13 -17.93 -5.57
CA LEU A 95 12.26 -17.96 -6.50
C LEU A 95 13.43 -18.76 -5.92
N GLU A 96 13.68 -18.67 -4.61
CA GLU A 96 14.70 -19.47 -3.92
C GLU A 96 14.39 -20.97 -3.99
N VAL A 97 13.15 -21.35 -3.70
CA VAL A 97 12.68 -22.75 -3.83
C VAL A 97 12.81 -23.23 -5.27
N LEU A 98 12.34 -22.43 -6.23
CA LEU A 98 12.43 -22.75 -7.66
C LEU A 98 13.88 -22.97 -8.11
N ILE A 99 14.80 -22.07 -7.72
CA ILE A 99 16.22 -22.18 -8.06
C ILE A 99 16.82 -23.43 -7.41
N ALA A 100 16.50 -23.73 -6.15
CA ALA A 100 17.01 -24.91 -5.45
C ALA A 100 16.60 -26.20 -6.15
N GLU A 101 15.31 -26.36 -6.47
CA GLU A 101 14.79 -27.50 -7.22
C GLU A 101 15.46 -27.65 -8.60
N LEU A 102 15.56 -26.55 -9.36
CA LEU A 102 16.23 -26.56 -10.66
C LEU A 102 17.72 -26.91 -10.56
N SER A 103 18.41 -26.49 -9.50
CA SER A 103 19.84 -26.75 -9.28
C SER A 103 20.12 -28.23 -9.00
N VAL A 104 19.14 -28.97 -8.48
CA VAL A 104 19.21 -30.43 -8.31
C VAL A 104 18.73 -31.18 -9.57
N GLY A 105 18.37 -30.45 -10.63
CA GLY A 105 17.96 -31.00 -11.92
C GLY A 105 16.46 -31.31 -12.02
N ALA A 106 15.63 -30.79 -11.11
CA ALA A 106 14.18 -30.99 -11.22
C ALA A 106 13.63 -30.33 -12.50
N HIS A 107 12.61 -30.95 -13.09
CA HIS A 107 11.94 -30.39 -14.26
C HIS A 107 11.29 -29.04 -13.91
N PRO A 108 11.37 -27.99 -14.75
CA PRO A 108 10.85 -26.65 -14.44
C PRO A 108 9.37 -26.63 -14.05
N ALA A 109 8.60 -27.59 -14.57
CA ALA A 109 7.20 -27.75 -14.24
C ALA A 109 6.95 -28.20 -12.79
N VAL A 110 7.80 -29.09 -12.26
CA VAL A 110 7.76 -29.57 -10.87
C VAL A 110 8.28 -28.48 -9.94
N ALA A 111 9.44 -27.91 -10.27
CA ALA A 111 10.08 -26.85 -9.50
C ALA A 111 9.14 -25.63 -9.31
N SER A 112 8.37 -25.27 -10.35
CA SER A 112 7.38 -24.20 -10.26
C SER A 112 6.16 -24.57 -9.41
N SER A 113 5.70 -25.83 -9.41
CA SER A 113 4.62 -26.23 -8.50
C SER A 113 5.06 -26.22 -7.04
N VAL A 114 6.26 -26.71 -6.73
CA VAL A 114 6.81 -26.71 -5.35
C VAL A 114 6.96 -25.28 -4.85
N ALA A 115 7.56 -24.39 -5.65
CA ALA A 115 7.62 -22.96 -5.33
C ALA A 115 6.23 -22.33 -5.12
N GLY A 116 5.23 -22.78 -5.87
CA GLY A 116 3.85 -22.33 -5.72
C GLY A 116 3.15 -22.84 -4.47
N GLU A 117 3.55 -24.00 -3.93
CA GLU A 117 3.02 -24.58 -2.69
C GLU A 117 3.60 -23.89 -1.45
N GLU A 118 4.88 -23.50 -1.50
CA GLU A 118 5.54 -22.72 -0.44
C GLU A 118 5.08 -21.26 -0.39
N CYS A 119 4.50 -20.75 -1.48
CA CYS A 119 4.01 -19.37 -1.57
C CYS A 119 2.52 -19.26 -1.21
N SER A 120 2.07 -18.01 -0.98
CA SER A 120 0.66 -17.68 -0.81
C SER A 120 0.20 -16.55 -1.75
N GLY A 121 -1.11 -16.42 -1.91
CA GLY A 121 -1.73 -15.33 -2.66
C GLY A 121 -1.42 -15.33 -4.17
N GLU A 122 -1.23 -14.14 -4.74
CA GLU A 122 -0.95 -13.95 -6.17
C GLU A 122 0.32 -14.67 -6.63
N VAL A 123 1.39 -14.64 -5.82
CA VAL A 123 2.66 -15.28 -6.13
C VAL A 123 2.51 -16.80 -6.29
N SER A 124 1.77 -17.44 -5.37
CA SER A 124 1.44 -18.88 -5.47
C SER A 124 0.72 -19.20 -6.78
N ALA A 125 -0.30 -18.41 -7.13
CA ALA A 125 -1.07 -18.62 -8.35
C ALA A 125 -0.19 -18.51 -9.60
N VAL A 126 0.73 -17.54 -9.64
CA VAL A 126 1.68 -17.37 -10.75
C VAL A 126 2.59 -18.59 -10.89
N PHE A 127 3.26 -19.02 -9.83
CA PHE A 127 4.15 -20.20 -9.87
C PHE A 127 3.40 -21.49 -10.22
N ARG A 128 2.22 -21.73 -9.65
CA ARG A 128 1.38 -22.89 -10.01
C ARG A 128 0.96 -22.85 -11.49
N SER A 129 0.63 -21.66 -12.00
CA SER A 129 0.30 -21.50 -13.42
C SER A 129 1.51 -21.70 -14.34
N ALA A 130 2.71 -21.26 -13.93
CA ALA A 130 3.96 -21.51 -14.66
C ALA A 130 4.22 -23.03 -14.74
N GLY A 131 4.07 -23.75 -13.62
CA GLY A 131 4.22 -25.20 -13.58
C GLY A 131 3.17 -25.94 -14.42
N ALA A 132 1.91 -25.50 -14.38
CA ALA A 132 0.85 -26.06 -15.20
C ALA A 132 1.12 -25.86 -16.71
N ARG A 133 1.55 -24.66 -17.11
CA ARG A 133 1.88 -24.36 -18.51
C ARG A 133 3.06 -25.22 -18.99
N ALA A 134 4.11 -25.34 -18.19
CA ALA A 134 5.27 -26.17 -18.51
C ALA A 134 4.90 -27.66 -18.64
N ARG A 135 4.00 -28.19 -17.79
CA ARG A 135 3.51 -29.58 -17.91
C ARG A 135 2.76 -29.84 -19.22
N LEU A 136 2.10 -28.81 -19.76
CA LEU A 136 1.34 -28.89 -21.00
C LEU A 136 2.18 -28.58 -22.25
N GLY A 137 3.50 -28.43 -22.10
CA GLY A 137 4.40 -28.04 -23.19
C GLY A 137 4.27 -26.57 -23.63
N GLY A 138 3.57 -25.75 -22.83
CA GLY A 138 3.44 -24.32 -23.06
C GLY A 138 4.54 -23.50 -22.37
N SER A 139 4.67 -22.24 -22.78
CA SER A 139 5.65 -21.33 -22.17
C SER A 139 5.31 -20.98 -20.73
N ALA A 140 6.15 -21.40 -19.78
CA ALA A 140 6.04 -21.06 -18.36
C ALA A 140 6.29 -19.56 -18.13
N ALA A 141 7.11 -18.91 -18.97
CA ALA A 141 7.39 -17.48 -18.92
C ALA A 141 6.12 -16.62 -19.01
N ALA A 142 5.10 -17.07 -19.77
CA ALA A 142 3.85 -16.35 -19.95
C ALA A 142 3.00 -16.26 -18.67
N ALA A 143 3.23 -17.15 -17.68
CA ALA A 143 2.55 -17.07 -16.39
C ALA A 143 2.91 -15.79 -15.61
N PHE A 144 4.10 -15.24 -15.86
CA PHE A 144 4.58 -14.05 -15.18
C PHE A 144 4.10 -12.73 -15.83
N ALA A 145 3.23 -12.79 -16.84
CA ALA A 145 2.55 -11.63 -17.37
C ALA A 145 1.26 -11.35 -16.57
N VAL A 146 1.39 -10.67 -15.44
CA VAL A 146 0.26 -10.35 -14.54
C VAL A 146 0.02 -8.85 -14.52
N PRO A 147 -0.88 -8.34 -15.38
CA PRO A 147 -1.24 -6.92 -15.38
C PRO A 147 -1.91 -6.55 -14.05
N ASP A 148 -1.77 -5.27 -13.67
CA ASP A 148 -2.31 -4.69 -12.43
C ASP A 148 -1.73 -5.27 -11.12
N SER A 149 -0.71 -6.12 -11.20
CA SER A 149 0.01 -6.59 -10.01
C SER A 149 0.85 -5.46 -9.41
N CYS A 150 0.87 -5.39 -8.08
CA CYS A 150 1.75 -4.46 -7.36
C CYS A 150 3.25 -4.72 -7.60
N ILE A 151 3.60 -5.91 -8.13
CA ILE A 151 4.95 -6.36 -8.49
C ILE A 151 5.04 -6.80 -9.96
N GLU A 152 4.26 -6.16 -10.84
CA GLU A 152 4.21 -6.46 -12.28
C GLU A 152 5.60 -6.41 -12.94
N ARG A 153 6.43 -5.41 -12.61
CA ARG A 153 7.78 -5.28 -13.18
C ARG A 153 8.68 -6.46 -12.80
N GLU A 154 8.59 -6.89 -11.55
CA GLU A 154 9.32 -8.01 -11.01
C GLU A 154 8.93 -9.32 -11.69
N PHE A 155 7.62 -9.57 -11.88
CA PHE A 155 7.14 -10.72 -12.64
C PHE A 155 7.55 -10.66 -14.12
N SER A 156 7.31 -9.53 -14.80
CA SER A 156 7.69 -9.36 -16.21
C SER A 156 9.18 -9.61 -16.44
N ARG A 157 10.04 -9.22 -15.50
CA ARG A 157 11.47 -9.47 -15.58
C ARG A 157 11.80 -10.96 -15.48
N ILE A 158 11.19 -11.68 -14.53
CA ILE A 158 11.34 -13.13 -14.42
C ILE A 158 10.87 -13.82 -15.69
N GLY A 159 9.69 -13.45 -16.21
CA GLY A 159 9.17 -13.97 -17.47
C GLY A 159 10.11 -13.71 -18.67
N SER A 160 10.69 -12.52 -18.76
CA SER A 160 11.65 -12.21 -19.83
C SER A 160 12.92 -13.05 -19.76
N VAL A 161 13.49 -13.23 -18.56
CA VAL A 161 14.71 -14.01 -18.35
C VAL A 161 14.46 -15.49 -18.57
N TRP A 162 13.30 -15.99 -18.13
CA TRP A 162 12.88 -17.36 -18.41
C TRP A 162 12.75 -17.59 -19.91
N ARG A 163 12.10 -16.69 -20.65
CA ARG A 163 11.93 -16.82 -22.10
C ARG A 163 13.27 -16.85 -22.84
N VAL A 164 14.23 -16.04 -22.41
CA VAL A 164 15.60 -16.06 -22.96
C VAL A 164 16.28 -17.40 -22.66
N ALA A 165 16.11 -17.94 -21.44
CA ALA A 165 16.65 -19.25 -21.08
C ALA A 165 16.07 -20.38 -21.94
N ASP A 166 14.76 -20.36 -22.17
CA ASP A 166 14.01 -21.35 -22.96
C ASP A 166 14.40 -21.29 -24.45
N GLN A 167 14.55 -20.07 -25.00
CA GLN A 167 14.92 -19.87 -26.42
C GLN A 167 16.36 -20.24 -26.73
N HIS A 168 17.27 -20.10 -25.77
CA HIS A 168 18.71 -20.31 -25.97
C HIS A 168 19.28 -21.53 -25.23
N GLY A 169 18.43 -22.33 -24.57
CA GLY A 169 18.86 -23.52 -23.82
C GLY A 169 19.81 -23.20 -22.66
N LEU A 170 19.69 -22.02 -22.04
CA LEU A 170 20.58 -21.61 -20.95
C LEU A 170 20.15 -22.23 -19.62
N ALA A 171 21.09 -22.33 -18.69
CA ALA A 171 20.83 -22.79 -17.33
C ALA A 171 19.86 -21.82 -16.61
N LEU A 172 18.58 -22.20 -16.57
CA LEU A 172 17.51 -21.39 -15.98
C LEU A 172 17.79 -21.07 -14.50
N ALA A 173 18.36 -22.02 -13.75
CA ALA A 173 18.71 -21.84 -12.35
C ALA A 173 19.70 -20.68 -12.14
N GLU A 174 20.74 -20.58 -12.97
CA GLU A 174 21.76 -19.53 -12.89
C GLU A 174 21.17 -18.16 -13.23
N LEU A 175 20.38 -18.08 -14.31
CA LEU A 175 19.75 -16.84 -14.75
C LEU A 175 18.73 -16.33 -13.72
N LEU A 176 17.90 -17.20 -13.17
CA LEU A 176 16.99 -16.85 -12.08
C LEU A 176 17.74 -16.50 -10.79
N GLY A 177 18.85 -17.17 -10.50
CA GLY A 177 19.77 -16.83 -9.40
C GLY A 177 20.36 -15.44 -9.53
N ALA A 178 20.76 -15.03 -10.73
CA ALA A 178 21.21 -13.67 -11.02
C ALA A 178 20.09 -12.65 -10.79
N VAL A 179 18.86 -12.94 -11.25
CA VAL A 179 17.69 -12.08 -11.01
C VAL A 179 17.40 -11.94 -9.51
N ARG A 180 17.40 -13.05 -8.76
CA ARG A 180 17.21 -13.06 -7.30
C ARG A 180 18.26 -12.20 -6.60
N THR A 181 19.52 -12.35 -6.99
CA THR A 181 20.64 -11.61 -6.39
C THR A 181 20.55 -10.11 -6.67
N ASP A 182 20.20 -9.72 -7.90
CA ASP A 182 19.96 -8.30 -8.24
C ASP A 182 18.79 -7.73 -7.43
N MET A 183 17.68 -8.45 -7.31
CA MET A 183 16.52 -8.02 -6.51
C MET A 183 16.87 -7.87 -5.02
N LEU A 184 17.62 -8.80 -4.44
CA LEU A 184 18.14 -8.71 -3.08
C LEU A 184 19.13 -7.55 -2.92
N GLY A 185 19.95 -7.28 -3.93
CA GLY A 185 20.84 -6.12 -3.98
C GLY A 185 20.06 -4.80 -3.90
N ARG A 186 19.07 -4.62 -4.77
CA ARG A 186 18.18 -3.44 -4.79
C ARG A 186 17.45 -3.25 -3.47
N ARG A 187 16.97 -4.34 -2.85
CA ARG A 187 16.31 -4.29 -1.53
C ARG A 187 17.25 -3.85 -0.42
N ARG A 188 18.45 -4.44 -0.37
CA ARG A 188 19.47 -4.05 0.62
C ARG A 188 19.90 -2.60 0.45
N PHE A 189 20.04 -2.13 -0.79
CA PHE A 189 20.31 -0.73 -1.08
C PHE A 189 19.20 0.18 -0.53
N ARG A 190 17.94 -0.13 -0.85
CA ARG A 190 16.78 0.63 -0.35
C ARG A 190 16.74 0.67 1.18
N GLN A 191 16.93 -0.47 1.85
CA GLN A 191 16.94 -0.54 3.31
C GLN A 191 18.07 0.27 3.94
N ARG A 192 19.28 0.24 3.35
CA ARG A 192 20.41 1.06 3.80
C ARG A 192 20.12 2.55 3.63
N THR A 193 19.55 2.95 2.51
CA THR A 193 19.15 4.34 2.26
C THR A 193 18.05 4.78 3.22
N GLU A 194 17.06 3.94 3.49
CA GLU A 194 16.00 4.22 4.46
C GLU A 194 16.54 4.36 5.88
N ALA A 195 17.46 3.49 6.29
CA ALA A 195 18.14 3.56 7.58
C ALA A 195 18.99 4.85 7.70
N GLY A 196 19.73 5.21 6.65
CA GLY A 196 20.53 6.44 6.61
C GLY A 196 19.69 7.72 6.71
N LEU A 197 18.44 7.69 6.24
CA LEU A 197 17.51 8.83 6.31
C LEU A 197 16.67 8.88 7.59
N ALA A 198 16.80 7.90 8.49
CA ALA A 198 15.98 7.83 9.70
C ALA A 198 16.15 9.08 10.58
N GLY A 199 17.38 9.57 10.75
CA GLY A 199 17.66 10.79 11.51
C GLY A 199 17.03 12.04 10.89
N ALA A 200 17.18 12.23 9.58
CA ALA A 200 16.57 13.35 8.86
C ALA A 200 15.04 13.32 8.89
N ARG A 201 14.43 12.13 8.86
CA ARG A 201 12.97 11.99 9.02
C ARG A 201 12.51 12.28 10.45
N ALA A 202 13.29 11.89 11.47
CA ALA A 202 12.97 12.15 12.85
C ALA A 202 12.92 13.65 13.15
N THR A 203 13.92 14.43 12.71
CA THR A 203 13.94 15.89 12.89
C THR A 203 12.83 16.58 12.11
N ALA A 204 12.56 16.15 10.87
CA ALA A 204 11.43 16.65 10.10
C ALA A 204 10.09 16.38 10.80
N ALA A 205 9.92 15.21 11.43
CA ALA A 205 8.73 14.89 12.21
C ALA A 205 8.59 15.79 13.46
N VAL A 206 9.70 16.10 14.15
CA VAL A 206 9.71 17.04 15.29
C VAL A 206 9.30 18.44 14.85
N LEU A 207 9.89 18.96 13.77
CA LEU A 207 9.54 20.28 13.22
C LEU A 207 8.08 20.34 12.75
N ALA A 208 7.56 19.25 12.19
CA ALA A 208 6.16 19.16 11.78
C ALA A 208 5.18 19.16 12.97
N PHE A 209 5.63 18.77 14.17
CA PHE A 209 4.81 18.81 15.40
C PHE A 209 4.85 20.16 16.12
N LEU A 210 5.82 21.02 15.78
CA LEU A 210 6.02 22.33 16.40
C LEU A 210 4.76 23.23 16.38
N PRO A 211 3.96 23.29 15.30
CA PRO A 211 2.72 24.08 15.29
C PRO A 211 1.70 23.62 16.34
N LEU A 212 1.61 22.30 16.60
CA LEU A 212 0.69 21.78 17.61
C LEU A 212 1.14 22.19 19.02
N LEU A 213 2.45 22.14 19.29
CA LEU A 213 3.01 22.63 20.54
C LEU A 213 2.74 24.12 20.73
N GLY A 214 2.90 24.94 19.67
CA GLY A 214 2.59 26.37 19.70
C GLY A 214 1.13 26.66 20.05
N ILE A 215 0.18 25.93 19.46
CA ILE A 215 -1.26 26.06 19.76
C ILE A 215 -1.54 25.67 21.22
N GLY A 216 -0.92 24.58 21.70
CA GLY A 216 -1.07 24.13 23.09
C GLY A 216 -0.57 25.16 24.10
N LEU A 217 0.63 25.71 23.87
CA LEU A 217 1.19 26.76 24.72
C LEU A 217 0.34 28.04 24.70
N GLY A 218 -0.15 28.47 23.53
CA GLY A 218 -1.05 29.62 23.42
C GLY A 218 -2.37 29.43 24.17
N GLN A 219 -2.89 28.21 24.23
CA GLN A 219 -4.08 27.88 25.02
C GLN A 219 -3.80 27.95 26.53
N LEU A 220 -2.65 27.43 26.99
CA LEU A 220 -2.24 27.49 28.40
C LEU A 220 -1.98 28.93 28.87
N MET A 221 -1.47 29.80 27.99
CA MET A 221 -1.32 31.23 28.26
C MET A 221 -2.64 32.02 28.26
N GLY A 222 -3.78 31.37 28.02
CA GLY A 222 -5.09 32.01 28.07
C GLY A 222 -5.47 32.83 26.81
N ALA A 223 -4.65 32.79 25.75
CA ALA A 223 -4.97 33.48 24.49
C ALA A 223 -6.20 32.88 23.76
N SER A 224 -6.72 31.76 24.26
CA SER A 224 -7.87 31.02 23.73
C SER A 224 -7.89 30.86 22.19
N PRO A 225 -6.77 30.46 21.53
CA PRO A 225 -6.67 30.31 20.08
C PRO A 225 -7.73 29.38 19.48
N LEU A 226 -8.18 28.36 20.22
CA LEU A 226 -9.26 27.49 19.78
C LEU A 226 -10.59 28.23 19.58
N ARG A 227 -10.89 29.21 20.44
CA ARG A 227 -12.11 30.01 20.33
C ARG A 227 -12.05 30.94 19.11
N VAL A 228 -10.86 31.44 18.76
CA VAL A 228 -10.64 32.24 17.55
C VAL A 228 -10.70 31.39 16.27
N LEU A 229 -10.13 30.18 16.30
CA LEU A 229 -10.17 29.25 15.15
C LEU A 229 -11.59 28.75 14.83
N PHE A 230 -12.37 28.40 15.86
CA PHE A 230 -13.74 27.89 15.70
C PHE A 230 -14.81 28.99 15.71
N GLY A 231 -14.46 30.23 16.04
CA GLY A 231 -15.38 31.37 16.11
C GLY A 231 -15.79 31.94 14.75
N GLY A 232 -15.21 31.48 13.64
CA GLY A 232 -15.48 31.99 12.29
C GLY A 232 -14.71 33.28 11.94
N GLY A 233 -14.80 33.73 10.68
CA GLY A 233 -14.08 34.90 10.18
C GLY A 233 -12.61 34.63 9.84
N LEU A 234 -11.70 35.53 10.23
CA LEU A 234 -10.25 35.43 9.96
C LEU A 234 -9.62 34.14 10.52
N GLY A 235 -10.05 33.69 11.71
CA GLY A 235 -9.55 32.46 12.32
C GLY A 235 -9.91 31.19 11.53
N GLY A 236 -11.08 31.18 10.89
CA GLY A 236 -11.50 30.09 10.00
C GLY A 236 -10.67 30.04 8.71
N VAL A 237 -10.33 31.19 8.12
CA VAL A 237 -9.44 31.26 6.95
C VAL A 237 -8.04 30.76 7.31
N LEU A 238 -7.50 31.18 8.46
CA LEU A 238 -6.19 30.77 8.94
C LEU A 238 -6.12 29.26 9.23
N LEU A 239 -7.21 28.67 9.76
CA LEU A 239 -7.34 27.22 9.97
C LEU A 239 -7.21 26.44 8.66
N VAL A 240 -7.94 26.87 7.62
CA VAL A 240 -7.92 26.20 6.32
C VAL A 240 -6.54 26.32 5.67
N ILE A 241 -5.93 27.51 5.70
CA ILE A 241 -4.58 27.73 5.15
C ILE A 241 -3.53 26.90 5.90
N GLY A 242 -3.58 26.91 7.23
CA GLY A 242 -2.65 26.14 8.07
C GLY A 242 -2.76 24.64 7.84
N THR A 243 -3.99 24.10 7.81
CA THR A 243 -4.22 22.67 7.54
C THR A 243 -3.83 22.28 6.11
N ALA A 244 -4.08 23.14 5.13
CA ALA A 244 -3.63 22.92 3.76
C ALA A 244 -2.08 22.91 3.67
N CYS A 245 -1.41 23.84 4.33
CA CYS A 245 0.05 23.93 4.35
C CYS A 245 0.68 22.70 5.03
N VAL A 246 0.16 22.28 6.18
CA VAL A 246 0.62 21.04 6.86
C VAL A 246 0.38 19.82 5.97
N SER A 247 -0.80 19.71 5.36
CA SER A 247 -1.14 18.59 4.48
C SER A 247 -0.22 18.55 3.25
N ALA A 248 0.06 19.71 2.64
CA ALA A 248 1.00 19.83 1.54
C ALA A 248 2.43 19.44 1.96
N GLY A 249 2.89 19.91 3.13
CA GLY A 249 4.20 19.56 3.68
C GLY A 249 4.38 18.06 3.93
N LEU A 250 3.35 17.41 4.50
CA LEU A 250 3.34 15.95 4.70
C LEU A 250 3.38 15.19 3.37
N LEU A 251 2.56 15.58 2.39
CA LEU A 251 2.54 14.95 1.06
C LEU A 251 3.86 15.15 0.31
N TRP A 252 4.47 16.33 0.46
CA TRP A 252 5.77 16.65 -0.13
C TRP A 252 6.89 15.82 0.48
N THR A 253 6.91 15.68 1.81
CA THR A 253 7.89 14.89 2.55
C THR A 253 7.80 13.40 2.17
N ASP A 254 6.57 12.87 2.11
CA ASP A 254 6.32 11.51 1.62
C ASP A 254 6.78 11.33 0.17
N ARG A 255 6.59 12.34 -0.68
CA ARG A 255 7.00 12.31 -2.09
C ARG A 255 8.53 12.33 -2.25
N ILE A 256 9.24 13.18 -1.53
CA ILE A 256 10.72 13.19 -1.53
C ILE A 256 11.24 11.85 -1.06
N THR A 257 10.69 11.38 0.07
CA THR A 257 11.06 10.11 0.66
C THR A 257 10.88 8.96 -0.32
N ALA A 258 9.75 8.91 -1.01
CA ALA A 258 9.45 7.87 -2.00
C ALA A 258 10.36 7.94 -3.24
N LYS A 259 10.86 9.13 -3.62
CA LYS A 259 11.79 9.28 -4.76
C LYS A 259 13.19 8.78 -4.43
N VAL A 260 13.65 8.93 -3.19
CA VAL A 260 15.00 8.51 -2.79
C VAL A 260 15.09 7.00 -2.58
N THR A 261 13.95 6.34 -2.34
CA THR A 261 13.87 4.89 -2.12
C THR A 261 13.46 4.08 -3.35
N SER A 262 13.06 4.73 -4.45
CA SER A 262 12.66 4.10 -5.73
C SER A 262 13.81 3.96 -6.71
#